data_AF-E3Q997-F1
#
_entry.id   AF-E3Q997-F1
#
_cell.length_a   1.000
_cell.length_b   1.000
_cell.length_c   1.000
_cell.angle_alpha   90.00
_cell.angle_beta   90.00
_cell.angle_gamma   90.00
#
_symmetry.space_group_name_H-M   'P 1'
#
loop_
_entity.id
_entity.type
_entity.pdbx_description
1 polymer ?
#
loop_
_entity_poly.entity_id
_entity_poly.type
_entity_poly.pdbx_seq_one_letter_code
_entity_poly.pdbx_strand_id
1 'polypeptide(L)'
;MLCRANGMATPTTRPDDIQREIVSSAEVFCREVQAIIDQTEELHKLVSSVSASTDPINAYNCRPHLPSSLVNAFEGILGLFVLKAKELSWMNRFAAKSGSSYSRNAERRLSRLKEACESTSRRVREHLVRAREDIIMLGTTKRDSERIIIAPIGPEFLAACLISSLQNNVPVPGTERRKLDLVAHYRNHTSRLWFNTSRKPTRGAFVAIHALEEELEALRVVVASQQHLLRSYQRLLSPLSFRSRSTDRLYYKDRKASFDLENKCIRRQQRRLAERDKALAILQRKARTLRDETKQRIEILDEGHGKAIRVFTIVTLFFLPL
;
A
#
# COMPACT_ATOMS: atom_id res chain seq x y z
N MET A 1 -70.73 22.54 22.90
CA MET A 1 -69.68 22.32 23.91
C MET A 1 -68.66 21.36 23.33
N LEU A 2 -67.39 21.53 23.72
CA LEU A 2 -66.18 20.82 23.27
C LEU A 2 -65.60 21.33 21.94
N CYS A 3 -64.30 21.58 21.77
CA CYS A 3 -63.23 22.02 22.66
C CYS A 3 -62.08 22.40 21.70
N ARG A 4 -61.55 23.62 21.86
CA ARG A 4 -60.26 24.09 21.28
C ARG A 4 -59.19 22.99 21.32
N ALA A 5 -58.68 22.57 20.17
CA ALA A 5 -57.36 21.96 20.08
C ALA A 5 -56.39 23.03 19.58
N ASN A 6 -55.49 23.42 20.49
CA ASN A 6 -54.48 24.45 20.34
C ASN A 6 -53.57 24.15 19.14
N GLY A 7 -53.37 25.16 18.30
CA GLY A 7 -52.26 25.19 17.35
C GLY A 7 -50.94 25.24 18.11
N MET A 8 -50.20 24.13 18.10
CA MET A 8 -48.75 24.18 18.31
C MET A 8 -48.11 24.58 16.98
N ALA A 9 -47.87 25.88 16.83
CA ALA A 9 -46.96 26.38 15.82
C ALA A 9 -45.58 25.79 16.09
N THR A 10 -45.16 24.85 15.26
CA THR A 10 -43.76 24.45 15.13
C THR A 10 -42.96 25.68 14.71
N PRO A 11 -41.82 26.01 15.35
CA PRO A 11 -41.02 27.16 14.96
C PRO A 11 -40.43 26.85 13.59
N THR A 12 -41.02 27.43 12.54
CA THR A 12 -40.40 27.52 11.23
C THR A 12 -39.17 28.40 11.38
N THR A 13 -37.99 27.78 11.48
CA THR A 13 -36.69 28.44 11.40
C THR A 13 -36.68 29.29 10.14
N ARG A 14 -36.54 30.61 10.28
CA ARG A 14 -36.61 31.52 9.15
C ARG A 14 -35.38 31.27 8.25
N PRO A 15 -35.52 31.35 6.91
CA PRO A 15 -34.38 31.21 5.99
C PRO A 15 -33.21 32.16 6.34
N ASP A 16 -33.51 33.33 6.93
CA ASP A 16 -32.54 34.30 7.43
C ASP A 16 -31.67 33.80 8.60
N ASP A 17 -32.14 32.81 9.36
CA ASP A 17 -31.38 32.22 10.48
C ASP A 17 -30.33 31.23 9.97
N ILE A 18 -30.68 30.44 8.95
CA ILE A 18 -29.77 29.45 8.34
C ILE A 18 -28.67 30.17 7.55
N GLN A 19 -29.02 31.25 6.85
CA GLN A 19 -28.03 32.06 6.13
C GLN A 19 -27.04 32.74 7.09
N ARG A 20 -27.52 33.20 8.26
CA ARG A 20 -26.64 33.69 9.33
C ARG A 20 -25.74 32.59 9.91
N GLU A 21 -26.22 31.35 10.05
CA GLU A 21 -25.39 30.23 10.50
C GLU A 21 -24.30 29.87 9.48
N ILE A 22 -24.60 29.91 8.18
CA ILE A 22 -23.62 29.68 7.10
C ILE A 22 -22.51 30.73 7.15
N VAL A 23 -22.89 32.01 7.24
CA VAL A 23 -21.93 33.13 7.32
C VAL A 23 -21.06 33.01 8.58
N SER A 24 -21.67 32.73 9.74
CA SER A 24 -20.93 32.52 10.98
C SER A 24 -19.96 31.35 10.90
N SER A 25 -20.36 30.22 10.29
CA SER A 25 -19.49 29.06 10.10
C SER A 25 -18.31 29.36 9.16
N ALA A 26 -18.52 30.17 8.13
CA ALA A 26 -17.46 30.64 7.24
C ALA A 26 -16.51 31.62 7.94
N GLU A 27 -17.01 32.55 8.75
CA GLU A 27 -16.18 33.50 9.52
C GLU A 27 -15.31 32.81 10.57
N VAL A 28 -15.85 31.79 11.26
CA VAL A 28 -15.06 30.96 12.18
C VAL A 28 -13.93 30.27 11.43
N PHE A 29 -14.21 29.72 10.24
CA PHE A 29 -13.19 29.09 9.41
C PHE A 29 -12.10 30.07 8.96
N CYS A 30 -12.48 31.26 8.49
CA CYS A 30 -11.51 32.28 8.07
C CYS A 30 -10.57 32.65 9.23
N ARG A 31 -11.09 32.76 10.46
CA ARG A 31 -10.27 32.98 11.66
C ARG A 31 -9.33 31.81 11.96
N GLU A 32 -9.80 30.57 11.81
CA GLU A 32 -8.94 29.39 11.99
C GLU A 32 -7.83 29.31 10.94
N VAL A 33 -8.16 29.61 9.68
CA VAL A 33 -7.18 29.66 8.58
C VAL A 33 -6.17 30.78 8.81
N GLN A 34 -6.61 31.95 9.28
CA GLN A 34 -5.69 33.04 9.63
C GLN A 34 -4.70 32.62 10.72
N ALA A 35 -5.17 31.97 11.79
CA ALA A 35 -4.28 31.46 12.84
C ALA A 35 -3.27 30.41 12.31
N ILE A 36 -3.68 29.57 11.35
CA ILE A 36 -2.76 28.64 10.68
C ILE A 36 -1.74 29.40 9.82
N ILE A 37 -2.17 30.43 9.09
CA ILE A 37 -1.28 31.29 8.29
C ILE A 37 -0.23 31.93 9.18
N ASP A 38 -0.63 32.54 10.30
CA ASP A 38 0.28 33.19 11.24
C ASP A 38 1.32 32.19 11.78
N GLN A 39 0.90 30.97 12.15
CA GLN A 39 1.81 29.90 12.57
C GLN A 39 2.76 29.47 11.46
N THR A 40 2.29 29.37 10.21
CA THR A 40 3.15 29.03 9.07
C THR A 40 4.13 30.15 8.73
N GLU A 41 3.78 31.41 8.96
CA GLU A 41 4.67 32.55 8.78
C GLU A 41 5.78 32.57 9.85
N GLU A 42 5.44 32.26 11.11
CA GLU A 42 6.44 32.05 12.17
C GLU A 42 7.42 30.92 11.80
N LEU A 43 6.89 29.79 11.33
CA LEU A 43 7.69 28.66 10.84
C LEU A 43 8.60 29.07 9.68
N HIS A 44 8.09 29.86 8.73
CA HIS A 44 8.89 30.36 7.60
C HIS A 44 10.02 31.27 8.07
N LYS A 45 9.77 32.19 9.00
CA LYS A 45 10.79 33.06 9.61
C LYS A 45 11.88 32.24 10.32
N LEU A 46 11.50 31.18 11.03
CA LEU A 46 12.43 30.25 11.69
C LEU A 46 13.30 29.47 10.70
N VAL A 47 12.74 29.01 9.58
CA VAL A 47 13.53 28.30 8.55
C VAL A 47 14.51 29.25 7.86
N SER A 48 14.09 30.49 7.57
CA SER A 48 14.95 31.50 6.95
C SER A 48 16.11 31.93 7.84
N SER A 49 15.91 32.01 9.16
CA SER A 49 16.99 32.35 10.11
C SER A 49 18.02 31.22 10.28
N VAL A 50 17.57 29.96 10.30
CA VAL A 50 18.47 28.78 10.35
C VAL A 50 19.27 28.63 9.05
N SER A 51 18.69 28.97 7.91
CA SER A 51 19.37 28.88 6.61
C SER A 51 20.48 29.93 6.45
N ALA A 52 20.35 31.10 7.09
CA ALA A 52 21.33 32.18 7.04
C ALA A 52 22.60 31.91 7.87
N SER A 53 22.56 31.00 8.86
CA SER A 53 23.69 30.69 9.75
C SER A 53 24.56 29.52 9.29
N THR A 54 24.30 28.94 8.10
CA THR A 54 25.05 27.78 7.61
C THR A 54 26.23 28.23 6.76
N ASP A 55 27.46 27.88 7.17
CA ASP A 55 28.69 28.19 6.43
C ASP A 55 28.61 27.74 4.94
N PRO A 56 29.08 28.57 3.99
CA PRO A 56 28.98 28.30 2.55
C PRO A 56 29.76 27.05 2.08
N ILE A 57 30.59 26.46 2.94
CA ILE A 57 31.37 25.26 2.66
C ILE A 57 30.53 23.98 2.86
N ASN A 58 29.51 24.00 3.74
CA ASN A 58 28.63 22.85 4.02
C ASN A 58 27.29 22.89 3.28
N ALA A 59 26.99 24.00 2.58
CA ALA A 59 25.75 24.20 1.82
C ALA A 59 25.46 23.11 0.76
N TYR A 60 26.49 22.39 0.31
CA TYR A 60 26.37 21.41 -0.79
C TYR A 60 25.93 20.00 -0.36
N ASN A 61 25.79 19.73 0.95
CA ASN A 61 25.31 18.45 1.48
C ASN A 61 23.94 18.54 2.17
N CYS A 62 23.42 19.74 2.43
CA CYS A 62 22.12 19.95 3.05
C CYS A 62 21.05 20.08 1.97
N ARG A 63 20.58 18.95 1.44
CA ARG A 63 19.29 18.94 0.74
C ARG A 63 18.23 19.44 1.70
N PRO A 64 17.24 20.24 1.26
CA PRO A 64 16.17 20.70 2.14
C PRO A 64 15.40 19.47 2.66
N HIS A 65 15.62 19.15 3.93
CA HIS A 65 14.94 18.06 4.62
C HIS A 65 13.64 18.60 5.17
N LEU A 66 12.52 18.12 4.67
CA LEU A 66 11.21 18.53 5.17
C LEU A 66 10.81 17.61 6.34
N PRO A 67 10.46 18.15 7.52
CA PRO A 67 9.89 17.35 8.60
C PRO A 67 8.61 16.64 8.14
N SER A 68 8.45 15.35 8.46
CA SER A 68 7.19 14.63 8.19
C SER A 68 5.99 15.32 8.83
N SER A 69 6.18 15.91 10.01
CA SER A 69 5.21 16.75 10.72
C SER A 69 4.65 17.88 9.84
N LEU A 70 5.48 18.52 9.02
CA LEU A 70 5.06 19.62 8.14
C LEU A 70 4.24 19.11 6.94
N VAL A 71 4.60 17.96 6.39
CA VAL A 71 3.80 17.31 5.32
C VAL A 71 2.45 16.86 5.85
N ASN A 72 2.42 16.26 7.03
CA ASN A 72 1.18 15.86 7.70
C ASN A 72 0.28 17.07 8.02
N ALA A 73 0.88 18.20 8.41
CA ALA A 73 0.16 19.46 8.58
C ALA A 73 -0.45 19.94 7.26
N PHE A 74 0.31 19.93 6.16
CA PHE A 74 -0.18 20.31 4.84
C PHE A 74 -1.33 19.42 4.35
N GLU A 75 -1.19 18.09 4.46
CA GLU A 75 -2.26 17.15 4.14
C GLU A 75 -3.52 17.42 4.98
N GLY A 76 -3.34 17.70 6.28
CA GLY A 76 -4.42 18.07 7.18
C GLY A 76 -5.10 19.40 6.80
N ILE A 77 -4.34 20.41 6.36
CA ILE A 77 -4.87 21.69 5.89
C ILE A 77 -5.75 21.47 4.65
N LEU A 78 -5.27 20.70 3.66
CA LEU A 78 -6.07 20.33 2.48
C LEU A 78 -7.35 19.58 2.89
N GLY A 79 -7.22 18.63 3.82
CA GLY A 79 -8.35 17.91 4.40
C GLY A 79 -9.37 18.86 5.04
N LEU A 80 -8.91 19.87 5.77
CA LEU A 80 -9.74 20.88 6.42
C LEU A 80 -10.52 21.71 5.40
N PHE A 81 -9.88 22.19 4.32
CA PHE A 81 -10.56 22.90 3.22
C PHE A 81 -11.64 22.04 2.57
N VAL A 82 -11.36 20.76 2.30
CA VAL A 82 -12.32 19.83 1.70
C VAL A 82 -13.49 19.56 2.64
N LEU A 83 -13.23 19.33 3.93
CA LEU A 83 -14.27 19.08 4.93
C LEU A 83 -15.15 20.32 5.12
N LYS A 84 -14.56 21.52 5.17
CA LYS A 84 -15.31 22.76 5.34
C LYS A 84 -16.12 23.13 4.10
N ALA A 85 -15.58 22.93 2.89
CA ALA A 85 -16.33 23.08 1.66
C ALA A 85 -17.54 22.14 1.60
N LYS A 86 -17.37 20.89 2.08
CA LYS A 86 -18.50 19.95 2.22
C LYS A 86 -19.51 20.42 3.25
N GLU A 87 -19.09 20.88 4.42
CA GLU A 87 -19.98 21.42 5.45
C GLU A 87 -20.82 22.58 4.91
N LEU A 88 -20.18 23.60 4.32
CA LEU A 88 -20.87 24.77 3.75
C LEU A 88 -21.79 24.41 2.59
N SER A 89 -21.36 23.51 1.70
CA SER A 89 -22.22 23.02 0.61
C SER A 89 -23.45 22.29 1.14
N TRP A 90 -23.31 21.51 2.21
CA TRP A 90 -24.42 20.83 2.85
C TRP A 90 -25.37 21.82 3.54
N MET A 91 -24.84 22.77 4.32
CA MET A 91 -25.62 23.84 4.94
C MET A 91 -26.41 24.66 3.90
N ASN A 92 -25.79 25.01 2.77
CA ASN A 92 -26.45 25.75 1.70
C ASN A 92 -27.57 24.93 1.01
N ARG A 93 -27.35 23.62 0.80
CA ARG A 93 -28.40 22.72 0.29
C ARG A 93 -29.57 22.54 1.28
N PHE A 94 -29.31 22.66 2.58
CA PHE A 94 -30.35 22.65 3.61
C PHE A 94 -31.14 23.95 3.63
N ALA A 95 -30.47 25.10 3.50
CA ALA A 95 -31.11 26.42 3.40
C ALA A 95 -32.08 26.51 2.21
N ALA A 96 -31.73 25.89 1.08
CA ALA A 96 -32.55 25.89 -0.13
C ALA A 96 -33.80 24.98 -0.09
N LYS A 97 -33.89 24.05 0.89
CA LYS A 97 -34.93 23.01 0.96
C LYS A 97 -35.93 23.18 2.11
N SER A 98 -36.09 24.40 2.65
CA SER A 98 -36.89 24.75 3.85
C SER A 98 -38.40 24.40 3.84
N GLY A 99 -38.87 23.48 3.00
CA GLY A 99 -40.29 23.13 2.84
C GLY A 99 -40.73 21.70 3.19
N SER A 100 -39.86 20.71 3.40
CA SER A 100 -40.36 19.34 3.64
C SER A 100 -39.46 18.43 4.47
N SER A 101 -40.04 17.86 5.52
CA SER A 101 -39.61 16.68 6.30
C SER A 101 -38.10 16.50 6.42
N TYR A 102 -37.55 17.22 7.38
CA TYR A 102 -36.19 17.09 7.87
C TYR A 102 -35.89 15.69 8.42
N SER A 103 -34.91 14.99 7.85
CA SER A 103 -34.46 13.71 8.38
C SER A 103 -33.41 13.93 9.46
N ARG A 104 -33.67 13.45 10.68
CA ARG A 104 -32.70 13.37 11.81
C ARG A 104 -31.33 12.78 11.41
N ASN A 105 -31.28 12.02 10.31
CA ASN A 105 -30.05 11.47 9.76
C ASN A 105 -29.16 12.51 9.05
N ALA A 106 -29.76 13.56 8.48
CA ALA A 106 -29.04 14.66 7.83
C ALA A 106 -28.33 15.55 8.86
N GLU A 107 -28.98 15.86 9.98
CA GLU A 107 -28.37 16.53 11.14
C GLU A 107 -27.17 15.79 11.67
N ARG A 108 -27.35 14.49 11.96
CA ARG A 108 -26.28 13.66 12.49
C ARG A 108 -25.07 13.63 11.55
N ARG A 109 -25.29 13.69 10.23
CA ARG A 109 -24.21 13.79 9.25
C ARG A 109 -23.52 15.15 9.28
N LEU A 110 -24.27 16.24 9.42
CA LEU A 110 -23.70 17.58 9.55
C LEU A 110 -22.90 17.73 10.86
N SER A 111 -23.41 17.25 11.99
CA SER A 111 -22.69 17.24 13.27
C SER A 111 -21.39 16.43 13.18
N ARG A 112 -21.42 15.25 12.54
CA ARG A 112 -20.21 14.45 12.30
C ARG A 112 -19.19 15.17 11.41
N LEU A 113 -19.65 15.96 10.43
CA LEU A 113 -18.75 16.77 9.60
C LEU A 113 -18.11 17.90 10.41
N LYS A 114 -18.89 18.59 11.25
CA LYS A 114 -18.38 19.62 12.18
C LYS A 114 -17.34 19.02 13.15
N GLU A 115 -17.64 17.89 13.78
CA GLU A 115 -16.71 17.15 14.66
C GLU A 115 -15.44 16.70 13.92
N ALA A 116 -15.56 16.19 12.70
CA ALA A 116 -14.41 15.80 11.88
C ALA A 116 -13.56 17.01 11.48
N CYS A 117 -14.19 18.16 11.21
CA CYS A 117 -13.52 19.42 10.92
C CYS A 117 -12.70 19.89 12.13
N GLU A 118 -13.31 19.93 13.33
CA GLU A 118 -12.64 20.30 14.58
C GLU A 118 -11.48 19.35 14.93
N SER A 119 -11.69 18.04 14.79
CA SER A 119 -10.66 17.03 15.01
C SER A 119 -9.48 17.21 14.05
N THR A 120 -9.76 17.45 12.77
CA THR A 120 -8.71 17.69 11.76
C THR A 120 -7.98 19.01 12.04
N SER A 121 -8.70 20.07 12.40
CA SER A 121 -8.15 21.37 12.80
C SER A 121 -7.19 21.24 13.99
N ARG A 122 -7.58 20.48 15.03
CA ARG A 122 -6.70 20.19 16.17
C ARG A 122 -5.44 19.44 15.76
N ARG A 123 -5.58 18.38 14.93
CA ARG A 123 -4.44 17.61 14.43
C ARG A 123 -3.48 18.46 13.60
N VAL A 124 -3.99 19.36 12.75
CA VAL A 124 -3.16 20.30 11.99
C VAL A 124 -2.34 21.18 12.92
N ARG A 125 -2.95 21.77 13.96
CA ARG A 125 -2.22 22.58 14.95
C ARG A 125 -1.16 21.76 15.68
N GLU A 126 -1.47 20.54 16.11
CA GLU A 126 -0.50 19.63 16.72
C GLU A 126 0.69 19.33 15.79
N HIS A 127 0.41 19.08 14.51
CA HIS A 127 1.45 18.83 13.51
C HIS A 127 2.29 20.08 13.21
N LEU A 128 1.72 21.29 13.24
CA LEU A 128 2.47 22.54 13.10
C LEU A 128 3.37 22.83 14.31
N VAL A 129 2.89 22.56 15.53
CA VAL A 129 3.71 22.67 16.75
C VAL A 129 4.86 21.66 16.71
N ARG A 130 4.60 20.40 16.34
CA ARG A 130 5.66 19.40 16.15
C ARG A 130 6.63 19.78 15.04
N ALA A 131 6.14 20.35 13.94
CA ALA A 131 7.00 20.84 12.86
C ALA A 131 7.92 21.97 13.35
N ARG A 132 7.44 22.86 14.23
CA ARG A 132 8.25 23.90 14.87
C ARG A 132 9.36 23.29 15.72
N GLU A 133 9.03 22.31 16.56
CA GLU A 133 10.00 21.57 17.36
C GLU A 133 11.05 20.87 16.48
N ASP A 134 10.60 20.18 15.43
CA ASP A 134 11.48 19.50 14.47
C ASP A 134 12.42 20.48 13.76
N ILE A 135 11.97 21.68 13.38
CA ILE A 135 12.79 22.73 12.75
C ILE A 135 13.82 23.31 13.72
N ILE A 136 13.47 23.52 14.98
CA ILE A 136 14.41 23.97 16.01
C ILE A 136 15.46 22.88 16.28
N MET A 137 15.04 21.62 16.30
CA MET A 137 15.92 20.46 16.49
C MET A 137 16.83 20.22 15.28
N LEU A 138 16.39 20.55 14.06
CA LEU A 138 17.20 20.53 12.84
C LEU A 138 18.41 21.46 12.92
N GLY A 139 18.29 22.60 13.62
CA GLY A 139 19.39 23.56 13.82
C GLY A 139 20.37 23.18 14.94
N THR A 140 19.95 22.34 15.90
CA THR A 140 20.72 22.12 17.15
C THR A 140 21.21 20.69 17.33
N THR A 141 20.58 19.68 16.70
CA THR A 141 20.95 18.27 16.88
C THR A 141 20.94 17.47 15.58
N LYS A 142 21.97 16.65 15.39
CA LYS A 142 22.08 15.70 14.26
C LYS A 142 21.14 14.48 14.39
N ARG A 143 20.15 14.52 15.28
CA ARG A 143 19.25 13.37 15.52
C ARG A 143 18.20 13.23 14.42
N ASP A 144 17.90 11.97 14.12
CA ASP A 144 16.90 11.52 13.16
C ASP A 144 15.47 11.88 13.63
N SER A 145 15.02 13.11 13.39
CA SER A 145 13.59 13.32 13.13
C SER A 145 13.21 12.55 11.86
N GLU A 146 11.97 12.08 11.73
CA GLU A 146 11.46 11.43 10.52
C GLU A 146 11.50 12.40 9.32
N ARG A 147 12.65 12.43 8.64
CA ARG A 147 12.95 13.35 7.56
C ARG A 147 12.38 12.82 6.25
N ILE A 148 11.55 13.62 5.58
CA ILE A 148 11.18 13.36 4.19
C ILE A 148 12.25 14.01 3.31
N ILE A 149 13.02 13.17 2.61
CA ILE A 149 14.01 13.62 1.63
C ILE A 149 13.24 13.93 0.34
N ILE A 150 12.99 15.21 0.07
CA ILE A 150 12.52 15.66 -1.25
C ILE A 150 13.72 15.55 -2.19
N ALA A 151 13.71 14.52 -3.03
CA ALA A 151 14.72 14.34 -4.05
C ALA A 151 14.09 14.51 -5.43
N PRO A 152 14.78 15.18 -6.37
CA PRO A 152 14.36 15.18 -7.76
C PRO A 152 14.31 13.72 -8.23
N ILE A 153 13.12 13.27 -8.62
CA ILE A 153 12.89 11.91 -9.09
C ILE A 153 13.22 11.88 -10.58
N GLY A 154 14.27 11.15 -10.95
CA GLY A 154 14.63 10.90 -12.34
C GLY A 154 13.72 9.84 -13.01
N PRO A 155 13.66 9.81 -14.35
CA PRO A 155 12.95 8.75 -15.09
C PRO A 155 13.48 7.35 -14.77
N GLU A 156 14.74 7.21 -14.39
CA GLU A 156 15.38 5.95 -13.98
C GLU A 156 14.74 5.39 -12.70
N PHE A 157 14.43 6.27 -11.74
CA PHE A 157 13.71 5.86 -10.53
C PHE A 157 12.29 5.43 -10.86
N LEU A 158 11.58 6.18 -11.71
CA LEU A 158 10.22 5.82 -12.13
C LEU A 158 10.20 4.46 -12.83
N ALA A 159 11.15 4.21 -13.72
CA ALA A 159 11.30 2.91 -14.37
C ALA A 159 11.56 1.78 -13.35
N ALA A 160 12.44 1.99 -12.36
CA ALA A 160 12.65 1.02 -11.27
C ALA A 160 11.35 0.73 -10.48
N CYS A 161 10.55 1.77 -10.21
CA CYS A 161 9.26 1.65 -9.54
C CYS A 161 8.24 0.89 -10.39
N LEU A 162 8.16 1.17 -11.70
CA LEU A 162 7.27 0.49 -12.63
C LEU A 162 7.64 -0.99 -12.77
N ILE A 163 8.92 -1.31 -12.97
CA ILE A 163 9.43 -2.69 -13.00
C ILE A 163 9.04 -3.41 -11.70
N SER A 164 9.27 -2.77 -10.55
CA SER A 164 8.92 -3.34 -9.25
C SER A 164 7.40 -3.54 -9.11
N SER A 165 6.59 -2.60 -9.61
CA SER A 165 5.13 -2.72 -9.58
C SER A 165 4.65 -3.90 -10.42
N LEU A 166 5.13 -4.03 -11.66
CA LEU A 166 4.76 -5.11 -12.58
C LEU A 166 5.18 -6.49 -12.05
N GLN A 167 6.35 -6.60 -11.41
CA GLN A 167 6.82 -7.87 -10.83
C GLN A 167 6.01 -8.32 -9.61
N ASN A 168 5.38 -7.38 -8.90
CA ASN A 168 4.66 -7.64 -7.66
C ASN A 168 3.14 -7.70 -7.85
N ASN A 169 2.60 -7.02 -8.85
CA ASN A 169 1.18 -6.96 -9.13
C ASN A 169 0.89 -7.77 -10.40
N VAL A 170 0.43 -9.00 -10.24
CA VAL A 170 -0.12 -9.79 -11.34
C VAL A 170 -1.61 -9.46 -11.46
N PRO A 171 -2.06 -8.75 -12.51
CA PRO A 171 -3.48 -8.50 -12.72
C PRO A 171 -4.17 -9.82 -13.07
N VAL A 172 -5.27 -10.14 -12.38
CA VAL A 172 -6.11 -11.28 -12.71
C VAL A 172 -7.26 -10.78 -13.59
N PRO A 173 -7.42 -11.29 -14.83
CA PRO A 173 -8.54 -10.93 -15.69
C PRO A 173 -9.87 -11.18 -14.97
N GLY A 174 -10.77 -10.18 -14.96
CA GLY A 174 -12.11 -10.30 -14.36
C GLY A 174 -12.21 -10.03 -12.85
N THR A 175 -11.11 -9.69 -12.16
CA THR A 175 -11.16 -9.23 -10.76
C THR A 175 -10.37 -7.93 -10.58
N GLU A 176 -10.99 -6.79 -10.87
CA GLU A 176 -10.33 -5.46 -10.86
C GLU A 176 -9.72 -5.05 -9.51
N ARG A 177 -10.06 -5.73 -8.40
CA ARG A 177 -9.62 -5.35 -7.05
C ARG A 177 -8.71 -6.35 -6.34
N ARG A 178 -8.50 -7.55 -6.87
CA ARG A 178 -7.77 -8.60 -6.12
C ARG A 178 -6.36 -8.78 -6.67
N LYS A 179 -5.38 -8.28 -5.92
CA LYS A 179 -3.97 -8.59 -6.15
C LYS A 179 -3.76 -10.08 -5.86
N LEU A 180 -3.24 -10.82 -6.85
CA LEU A 180 -2.90 -12.22 -6.67
C LEU A 180 -1.57 -12.33 -5.93
N ASP A 181 -1.62 -12.80 -4.69
CA ASP A 181 -0.41 -13.31 -4.02
C ASP A 181 -0.10 -14.69 -4.59
N LEU A 182 0.88 -14.72 -5.49
CA LEU A 182 1.36 -15.93 -6.16
C LEU A 182 1.76 -17.03 -5.16
N VAL A 183 2.48 -16.67 -4.10
CA VAL A 183 2.98 -17.66 -3.13
C VAL A 183 1.82 -18.25 -2.33
N ALA A 184 0.88 -17.41 -1.90
CA ALA A 184 -0.32 -17.88 -1.21
C ALA A 184 -1.19 -18.76 -2.12
N HIS A 185 -1.32 -18.41 -3.40
CA HIS A 185 -2.07 -19.20 -4.38
C HIS A 185 -1.50 -20.62 -4.49
N TYR A 186 -0.20 -20.75 -4.78
CA TYR A 186 0.44 -22.06 -4.93
C TYR A 186 0.48 -22.83 -3.62
N ARG A 187 0.67 -22.15 -2.48
CA ARG A 187 0.57 -22.80 -1.16
C ARG A 187 -0.81 -23.44 -0.95
N ASN A 188 -1.89 -22.72 -1.26
CA ASN A 188 -3.24 -23.24 -1.16
C ASN A 188 -3.49 -24.40 -2.14
N HIS A 189 -2.96 -24.28 -3.37
CA HIS A 189 -3.04 -25.33 -4.36
C HIS A 189 -2.33 -26.61 -3.89
N THR A 190 -1.08 -26.51 -3.41
CA THR A 190 -0.32 -27.64 -2.84
C THR A 190 -1.06 -28.27 -1.66
N SER A 191 -1.63 -27.47 -0.75
CA SER A 191 -2.39 -28.01 0.40
C SER A 191 -3.65 -28.76 -0.01
N ARG A 192 -4.42 -28.25 -0.99
CA ARG A 192 -5.59 -28.96 -1.53
C ARG A 192 -5.19 -30.28 -2.17
N LEU A 193 -4.10 -30.26 -2.94
CA LEU A 193 -3.61 -31.42 -3.64
C LEU A 193 -3.10 -32.49 -2.65
N TRP A 194 -2.38 -32.07 -1.61
CA TRP A 194 -1.95 -32.93 -0.51
C TRP A 194 -3.13 -33.62 0.19
N PHE A 195 -4.19 -32.86 0.51
CA PHE A 195 -5.37 -33.40 1.17
C PHE A 195 -6.11 -34.44 0.31
N ASN A 196 -6.29 -34.14 -0.97
CA ASN A 196 -6.94 -35.05 -1.92
C ASN A 196 -6.14 -36.35 -2.08
N THR A 197 -4.83 -36.22 -2.25
CA THR A 197 -3.94 -37.36 -2.49
C THR A 197 -3.75 -38.22 -1.25
N SER A 198 -3.78 -37.61 -0.06
CA SER A 198 -3.71 -38.33 1.21
C SER A 198 -4.94 -39.21 1.46
N ARG A 199 -6.10 -38.80 0.96
CA ARG A 199 -7.35 -39.59 1.08
C ARG A 199 -7.47 -40.67 0.01
N LYS A 200 -7.10 -40.37 -1.23
CA LYS A 200 -7.21 -41.29 -2.37
C LYS A 200 -6.00 -41.12 -3.30
N PRO A 201 -4.94 -41.92 -3.13
CA PRO A 201 -3.82 -41.91 -4.06
C PRO A 201 -4.28 -42.49 -5.40
N THR A 202 -4.33 -41.65 -6.42
CA THR A 202 -4.75 -42.03 -7.79
C THR A 202 -3.65 -41.65 -8.77
N ARG A 203 -3.55 -42.35 -9.91
CA ARG A 203 -2.62 -41.97 -10.99
C ARG A 203 -2.87 -40.54 -11.49
N GLY A 204 -4.12 -40.08 -11.50
CA GLY A 204 -4.45 -38.69 -11.82
C GLY A 204 -3.88 -37.68 -10.83
N ALA A 205 -3.88 -38.00 -9.53
CA ALA A 205 -3.24 -37.15 -8.52
C ALA A 205 -1.72 -37.07 -8.73
N PHE A 206 -1.06 -38.17 -9.09
CA PHE A 206 0.37 -38.18 -9.43
C PHE A 206 0.71 -37.25 -10.60
N VAL A 207 -0.07 -37.30 -11.68
CA VAL A 207 0.09 -36.40 -12.84
C VAL A 207 -0.10 -34.93 -12.43
N ALA A 208 -1.11 -34.64 -11.59
CA ALA A 208 -1.35 -33.29 -11.10
C ALA A 208 -0.22 -32.76 -10.20
N ILE A 209 0.39 -33.61 -9.35
CA ILE A 209 1.58 -33.23 -8.56
C ILE A 209 2.75 -32.89 -9.48
N HIS A 210 2.94 -33.68 -10.53
CA HIS A 210 4.03 -33.46 -11.47
C HIS A 210 3.86 -32.14 -12.23
N ALA A 211 2.66 -31.85 -12.73
CA ALA A 211 2.35 -30.56 -13.35
C ALA A 211 2.61 -29.38 -12.39
N LEU A 212 2.21 -29.50 -11.12
CA LEU A 212 2.51 -28.50 -10.09
C LEU A 212 4.03 -28.30 -9.88
N GLU A 213 4.82 -29.38 -9.93
CA GLU A 213 6.27 -29.29 -9.81
C GLU A 213 6.88 -28.51 -10.99
N GLU A 214 6.45 -28.81 -12.22
CA GLU A 214 6.88 -28.10 -13.43
C GLU A 214 6.50 -26.62 -13.41
N GLU A 215 5.27 -26.30 -13.00
CA GLU A 215 4.80 -24.92 -12.84
C GLU A 215 5.66 -24.16 -11.81
N LEU A 216 5.96 -24.78 -10.66
CA LEU A 216 6.82 -24.18 -9.65
C LEU A 216 8.26 -23.98 -10.14
N GLU A 217 8.78 -24.89 -10.95
CA GLU A 217 10.10 -24.75 -11.59
C GLU A 217 10.12 -23.59 -12.59
N ALA A 218 9.14 -23.53 -13.49
CA ALA A 218 8.99 -22.44 -14.45
C ALA A 218 8.91 -21.07 -13.75
N LEU A 219 8.16 -20.99 -12.65
CA LEU A 219 8.07 -19.76 -11.85
C LEU A 219 9.42 -19.35 -11.26
N ARG A 220 10.23 -20.30 -10.77
CA ARG A 220 11.56 -20.00 -10.26
C ARG A 220 12.50 -19.47 -11.34
N VAL A 221 12.42 -20.00 -12.56
CA VAL A 221 13.16 -19.47 -13.72
C VAL A 221 12.76 -18.01 -13.99
N VAL A 222 11.46 -17.69 -13.93
CA VAL A 222 10.98 -16.30 -14.08
C VAL A 222 11.46 -15.41 -12.93
N VAL A 223 11.48 -15.87 -11.69
CA VAL A 223 12.04 -15.08 -10.57
C VAL A 223 13.53 -14.82 -10.77
N ALA A 224 14.28 -15.82 -11.23
CA ALA A 224 15.71 -15.69 -11.52
C ALA A 224 15.98 -14.67 -12.64
N SER A 225 15.19 -14.69 -13.72
CA SER A 225 15.31 -13.70 -14.80
C SER A 225 15.00 -12.28 -14.33
N GLN A 226 13.99 -12.11 -13.47
CA GLN A 226 13.65 -10.83 -12.85
C GLN A 226 14.77 -10.31 -11.92
N GLN A 227 15.40 -11.19 -11.13
CA GLN A 227 16.56 -10.82 -10.32
C GLN A 227 17.75 -10.40 -11.20
N HIS A 228 17.99 -11.13 -12.29
CA HIS A 228 19.05 -10.80 -13.23
C HIS A 228 18.82 -9.43 -13.87
N LEU A 229 17.60 -9.16 -14.35
CA LEU A 229 17.20 -7.87 -14.91
C LEU A 229 17.49 -6.71 -13.94
N LEU A 230 17.12 -6.85 -12.66
CA LEU A 230 17.37 -5.80 -11.67
C LEU A 230 18.87 -5.59 -11.39
N ARG A 231 19.68 -6.66 -11.40
CA ARG A 231 21.14 -6.55 -11.26
C ARG A 231 21.75 -5.83 -12.46
N SER A 232 21.33 -6.18 -13.67
CA SER A 232 21.78 -5.53 -14.90
C SER A 232 21.37 -4.06 -14.94
N TYR A 233 20.13 -3.75 -14.56
CA TYR A 233 19.62 -2.39 -14.44
C TYR A 233 20.41 -1.57 -13.40
N GLN A 234 20.69 -2.14 -12.24
CA GLN A 234 21.53 -1.51 -11.21
C GLN A 234 22.94 -1.19 -11.71
N ARG A 235 23.55 -2.09 -12.49
CA ARG A 235 24.87 -1.85 -13.10
C ARG A 235 24.82 -0.75 -14.15
N LEU A 236 23.79 -0.74 -15.00
CA LEU A 236 23.59 0.31 -16.01
C LEU A 236 23.50 1.69 -15.35
N LEU A 237 22.77 1.78 -14.24
CA LEU A 237 22.55 3.02 -13.50
C LEU A 237 23.71 3.44 -12.60
N SER A 238 24.70 2.56 -12.39
CA SER A 238 25.84 2.84 -11.51
C SER A 238 26.58 4.10 -11.95
N PRO A 239 26.87 5.06 -11.06
CA PRO A 239 27.63 6.27 -11.40
C PRO A 239 28.99 5.95 -12.03
N LEU A 240 29.58 4.82 -11.65
CA LEU A 240 30.87 4.35 -12.20
C LEU A 240 30.77 4.02 -13.70
N SER A 241 29.61 3.59 -14.18
CA SER A 241 29.37 3.28 -15.60
C SER A 241 29.38 4.52 -16.49
N PHE A 242 29.20 5.71 -15.90
CA PHE A 242 29.20 7.00 -16.61
C PHE A 242 30.53 7.75 -16.50
N ARG A 243 31.54 7.17 -15.83
CA ARG A 243 32.86 7.82 -15.66
C ARG A 243 33.66 7.70 -16.96
N SER A 244 33.52 8.69 -17.84
CA SER A 244 34.36 8.86 -19.02
C SER A 244 35.23 10.12 -18.87
N ARG A 245 36.31 10.20 -19.66
CA ARG A 245 37.24 11.35 -19.68
C ARG A 245 36.54 12.65 -20.11
N SER A 246 35.39 12.55 -20.78
CA SER A 246 34.55 13.65 -21.27
C SER A 246 33.32 13.96 -20.39
N THR A 247 33.09 13.21 -19.30
CA THR A 247 31.89 13.39 -18.48
C THR A 247 32.00 14.66 -17.64
N ASP A 248 30.99 15.52 -17.76
CA ASP A 248 30.86 16.72 -16.93
C ASP A 248 30.83 16.33 -15.42
N ARG A 249 31.66 17.04 -14.64
CA ARG A 249 31.80 16.84 -13.20
C ARG A 249 30.50 17.14 -12.46
N LEU A 250 29.68 18.08 -12.97
CA LEU A 250 28.36 18.40 -12.42
C LEU A 250 27.39 17.24 -12.65
N TYR A 251 27.29 16.77 -13.89
CA TYR A 251 26.48 15.60 -14.25
C TYR A 251 26.82 14.36 -13.41
N TYR A 252 28.10 14.06 -13.21
CA TYR A 252 28.52 12.92 -12.39
C TYR A 252 28.06 13.05 -10.92
N LYS A 253 28.11 14.26 -10.35
CA LYS A 253 27.64 14.51 -8.98
C LYS A 253 26.13 14.29 -8.87
N ASP A 254 25.36 14.82 -9.82
CA ASP A 254 23.90 14.68 -9.84
C ASP A 254 23.46 13.23 -10.03
N ARG A 255 24.13 12.51 -10.94
CA ARG A 255 23.90 11.08 -11.17
C ARG A 255 24.18 10.25 -9.92
N LYS A 256 25.28 10.53 -9.21
CA LYS A 256 25.61 9.88 -7.93
C LYS A 256 24.54 10.17 -6.88
N ALA A 257 24.09 11.41 -6.81
CA ALA A 257 23.06 11.88 -5.90
C ALA A 257 21.68 11.19 -6.10
N SER A 258 21.29 10.91 -7.35
CA SER A 258 20.03 10.23 -7.70
C SER A 258 20.12 8.71 -7.55
N PHE A 259 21.28 8.13 -7.87
CA PHE A 259 21.50 6.68 -7.79
C PHE A 259 21.25 6.10 -6.41
N ASP A 260 21.49 6.84 -5.33
CA ASP A 260 21.28 6.34 -3.96
C ASP A 260 19.83 5.90 -3.70
N LEU A 261 18.85 6.67 -4.20
CA LEU A 261 17.43 6.34 -4.04
C LEU A 261 17.00 5.20 -4.96
N GLU A 262 17.47 5.22 -6.20
CA GLU A 262 17.21 4.16 -7.18
C GLU A 262 17.79 2.82 -6.68
N ASN A 263 19.02 2.83 -6.18
CA ASN A 263 19.69 1.66 -5.62
C ASN A 263 18.95 1.13 -4.38
N LYS A 264 18.43 2.01 -3.52
CA LYS A 264 17.54 1.60 -2.41
C LYS A 264 16.27 0.91 -2.92
N CYS A 265 15.61 1.49 -3.93
CA CYS A 265 14.42 0.92 -4.56
C CYS A 265 14.72 -0.48 -5.14
N ILE A 266 15.78 -0.58 -5.95
CA ILE A 266 16.21 -1.83 -6.60
C ILE A 266 16.57 -2.89 -5.55
N ARG A 267 17.36 -2.55 -4.53
CA ARG A 267 17.74 -3.49 -3.46
C ARG A 267 16.53 -4.00 -2.68
N ARG A 268 15.56 -3.13 -2.40
CA ARG A 268 14.30 -3.53 -1.76
C ARG A 268 13.58 -4.57 -2.60
N GLN A 269 13.47 -4.36 -3.91
CA GLN A 269 12.82 -5.31 -4.81
C GLN A 269 13.62 -6.62 -4.95
N GLN A 270 14.95 -6.57 -5.03
CA GLN A 270 15.80 -7.76 -5.04
C GLN A 270 15.60 -8.63 -3.79
N ARG A 271 15.47 -8.02 -2.60
CA ARG A 271 15.18 -8.75 -1.36
C ARG A 271 13.84 -9.48 -1.43
N ARG A 272 12.78 -8.79 -1.89
CA ARG A 272 11.45 -9.38 -2.07
C ARG A 272 11.46 -10.55 -3.05
N LEU A 273 12.17 -10.42 -4.17
CA LEU A 273 12.34 -11.51 -5.13
C LEU A 273 13.11 -12.70 -4.53
N ALA A 274 14.12 -12.45 -3.70
CA ALA A 274 14.87 -13.50 -3.02
C ALA A 274 14.02 -14.25 -1.98
N GLU A 275 13.18 -13.53 -1.22
CA GLU A 275 12.20 -14.13 -0.32
C GLU A 275 11.19 -14.98 -1.10
N ARG A 276 10.71 -14.49 -2.24
CA ARG A 276 9.79 -15.24 -3.10
C ARG A 276 10.42 -16.50 -3.69
N ASP A 277 11.67 -16.44 -4.17
CA ASP A 277 12.39 -17.63 -4.66
C ASP A 277 12.57 -18.67 -3.55
N LYS A 278 12.93 -18.24 -2.32
CA LYS A 278 13.00 -19.15 -1.17
C LYS A 278 11.65 -19.82 -0.88
N ALA A 279 10.55 -19.07 -0.91
CA ALA A 279 9.22 -19.61 -0.68
C ALA A 279 8.81 -20.62 -1.77
N LEU A 280 9.08 -20.31 -3.04
CA LEU A 280 8.83 -21.22 -4.17
C LEU A 280 9.70 -22.49 -4.08
N ALA A 281 10.97 -22.37 -3.68
CA ALA A 281 11.85 -23.51 -3.49
C ALA A 281 11.34 -24.46 -2.38
N ILE A 282 10.77 -23.92 -1.29
CA ILE A 282 10.13 -24.71 -0.24
C ILE A 282 8.89 -25.45 -0.78
N LEU A 283 8.05 -24.78 -1.56
CA LEU A 283 6.86 -25.41 -2.17
C LEU A 283 7.26 -26.51 -3.16
N GLN A 284 8.30 -26.27 -3.98
CA GLN A 284 8.81 -27.25 -4.94
C GLN A 284 9.33 -28.50 -4.23
N ARG A 285 10.08 -28.34 -3.13
CA ARG A 285 10.53 -29.49 -2.31
C ARG A 285 9.35 -30.28 -1.75
N LYS A 286 8.33 -29.58 -1.25
CA LYS A 286 7.10 -30.24 -0.75
C LYS A 286 6.36 -31.00 -1.83
N ALA A 287 6.26 -30.43 -3.04
CA ALA A 287 5.64 -31.10 -4.19
C ALA A 287 6.42 -32.38 -4.57
N ARG A 288 7.76 -32.33 -4.59
CA ARG A 288 8.62 -33.50 -4.82
C ARG A 288 8.41 -34.61 -3.79
N THR A 289 8.43 -34.27 -2.50
CA THR A 289 8.17 -35.25 -1.44
C THR A 289 6.78 -35.87 -1.58
N LEU A 290 5.75 -35.05 -1.85
CA LEU A 290 4.39 -35.53 -2.08
C LEU A 290 4.30 -36.46 -3.30
N ARG A 291 5.01 -36.16 -4.38
CA ARG A 291 5.08 -36.99 -5.58
C ARG A 291 5.64 -38.37 -5.26
N ASP A 292 6.76 -38.41 -4.55
CA ASP A 292 7.46 -39.65 -4.22
C ASP A 292 6.63 -40.51 -3.25
N GLU A 293 6.00 -39.90 -2.24
CA GLU A 293 5.05 -40.58 -1.35
C GLU A 293 3.83 -41.14 -2.11
N THR A 294 3.31 -40.38 -3.06
CA THR A 294 2.14 -40.79 -3.85
C THR A 294 2.48 -41.96 -4.77
N LYS A 295 3.66 -41.92 -5.39
CA LYS A 295 4.17 -43.02 -6.22
C LYS A 295 4.25 -44.31 -5.40
N GLN A 296 4.89 -44.27 -4.23
CA GLN A 296 5.01 -45.43 -3.36
C GLN A 296 3.65 -45.98 -2.93
N ARG A 297 2.68 -45.11 -2.60
CA ARG A 297 1.33 -45.56 -2.23
C ARG A 297 0.58 -46.22 -3.39
N ILE A 298 0.76 -45.73 -4.62
CA ILE A 298 0.18 -46.35 -5.81
C ILE A 298 0.81 -47.73 -6.05
N GLU A 299 2.13 -47.85 -5.93
CA GLU A 299 2.83 -49.14 -6.07
C GLU A 299 2.36 -50.18 -5.06
N ILE A 300 2.15 -49.79 -3.79
CA ILE A 300 1.61 -50.68 -2.75
C ILE A 300 0.18 -51.13 -3.08
N LEU A 301 -0.67 -50.22 -3.59
CA LEU A 301 -2.03 -50.56 -4.00
C LEU A 301 -2.04 -51.51 -5.20
N ASP A 302 -1.18 -51.27 -6.19
CA ASP A 302 -1.03 -52.13 -7.36
C ASP A 302 -0.49 -53.53 -6.96
N GLU A 303 0.40 -53.62 -5.95
CA GLU A 303 0.83 -54.91 -5.39
C GLU A 303 -0.34 -55.65 -4.71
N GLY A 304 -1.19 -54.93 -3.97
CA GLY A 304 -2.41 -55.47 -3.36
C GLY A 304 -3.37 -56.05 -4.41
N HIS A 305 -3.60 -55.33 -5.51
CA HIS A 305 -4.35 -55.86 -6.65
C HIS A 305 -3.68 -57.09 -7.26
N GLY A 306 -2.35 -57.09 -7.38
CA GLY A 306 -1.58 -58.26 -7.83
C GLY A 306 -1.81 -59.50 -6.97
N LYS A 307 -1.88 -59.36 -5.64
CA LYS A 307 -2.22 -60.47 -4.73
C LYS A 307 -3.65 -60.97 -4.94
N ALA A 308 -4.61 -60.07 -5.09
CA ALA A 308 -6.01 -60.42 -5.34
C ALA A 308 -6.18 -61.17 -6.67
N ILE A 309 -5.51 -60.72 -7.74
CA ILE A 309 -5.49 -61.40 -9.04
C ILE A 309 -4.93 -62.81 -8.89
N ARG A 310 -3.79 -62.98 -8.17
CA ARG A 310 -3.21 -64.31 -7.93
C ARG A 310 -4.18 -65.24 -7.20
N VAL A 311 -4.83 -64.77 -6.13
CA VAL A 311 -5.84 -65.54 -5.39
C VAL A 311 -7.01 -65.92 -6.30
N PHE A 312 -7.53 -64.96 -7.07
CA PHE A 312 -8.61 -65.20 -8.02
C PHE A 312 -8.20 -66.26 -9.06
N THR A 313 -7.02 -66.13 -9.67
CA THR A 313 -6.52 -67.10 -10.66
C THR A 313 -6.41 -68.51 -10.09
N ILE A 314 -5.93 -68.65 -8.85
CA ILE A 314 -5.85 -69.95 -8.16
C ILE A 314 -7.25 -70.54 -7.99
N VAL A 315 -8.19 -69.76 -7.44
CA VAL A 315 -9.59 -70.20 -7.27
C VAL A 315 -10.19 -70.62 -8.61
N THR A 316 -10.07 -69.80 -9.66
CA THR A 316 -10.59 -70.17 -10.99
C THR A 316 -9.93 -71.43 -11.56
N LEU A 317 -8.61 -71.62 -11.41
CA LEU A 317 -7.93 -72.81 -11.93
C LEU A 317 -8.41 -74.10 -11.28
N PHE A 318 -8.78 -74.07 -10.00
CA PHE A 318 -9.33 -75.24 -9.31
C PHE A 318 -10.79 -75.49 -9.64
N PHE A 319 -11.62 -74.45 -9.78
CA PHE A 319 -13.07 -74.61 -9.91
C PHE A 319 -13.63 -74.58 -11.34
N LEU A 320 -12.89 -74.11 -12.35
CA LEU A 320 -13.35 -74.16 -13.76
C LEU A 320 -13.28 -75.54 -14.42
N PRO A 321 -12.29 -76.41 -14.13
CA PRO A 321 -12.23 -77.75 -14.71
C PRO A 321 -13.12 -78.78 -14.01
N LEU A 322 -13.63 -78.47 -12.81
CA LEU A 322 -14.57 -79.30 -12.01
C LEU A 322 -16.02 -78.99 -12.41
#